data_AF-K9AM57-F1
#
_entry.id   AF-K9AM57-F1
#
_cell.length_a   1.000
_cell.length_b   1.000
_cell.length_c   1.000
_cell.angle_alpha   90.00
_cell.angle_beta   90.00
_cell.angle_gamma   90.00
#
_symmetry.space_group_name_H-M   'P 1'
#
loop_
_entity.id
_entity.type
_entity.pdbx_description
1 polymer ?
#
loop_
_entity_poly.entity_id
_entity_poly.type
_entity_poly.pdbx_seq_one_letter_code
_entity_poly.pdbx_strand_id
1 'polypeptide(L)'
;MKKLFVASTATAALLAAGIGVNEEAHAGGTNSGQEANTDVQNDGVHKLVWGDTLSELGVEYNASVQELMDWNELSSDLIYAGDDLIVDENVAAQTNHEQEEVAVANQQAAQQQAVAEQQAVAEQQAAEQQAAAEQQAAAEQQAAAEQQAVAQQQAAAEQQAAEQQAAEQQAAAEQQAAEQQAAAEQQAVAQQQAATQNVQIPAHLQTIAQRESNGDPTAINPTSGAAGKYQFLQSTWDSVAPAEYVGVSPAQVPEHVQDATAVKLYNNGQGAHHWVTA
;
A
#
# COMPACT_ATOMS: atom_id res chain seq x y z
N MET A 1 -17.85 -19.85 5.67
CA MET A 1 -19.20 -19.69 6.22
C MET A 1 -19.23 -18.40 7.04
N LYS A 2 -20.26 -17.56 6.83
CA LYS A 2 -20.92 -16.61 7.78
C LYS A 2 -20.11 -16.23 9.04
N LYS A 3 -19.94 -14.95 9.40
CA LYS A 3 -21.01 -13.98 9.68
C LYS A 3 -20.48 -12.54 9.55
N LEU A 4 -21.11 -11.75 8.66
CA LEU A 4 -21.07 -10.29 8.72
C LEU A 4 -21.95 -9.86 9.90
N PHE A 5 -21.35 -9.29 10.94
CA PHE A 5 -22.11 -8.57 11.96
C PHE A 5 -22.30 -7.13 11.47
N VAL A 6 -23.48 -6.86 10.92
CA VAL A 6 -23.91 -5.48 10.65
C VAL A 6 -24.40 -4.92 11.99
N ALA A 7 -23.61 -4.04 12.59
CA ALA A 7 -24.03 -3.31 13.78
C ALA A 7 -25.11 -2.30 13.38
N SER A 8 -26.29 -2.49 13.96
CA SER A 8 -27.47 -1.65 13.84
C SER A 8 -27.15 -0.22 14.27
N THR A 9 -27.27 0.74 13.35
CA THR A 9 -27.26 2.16 13.67
C THR A 9 -28.51 2.49 14.49
N ALA A 10 -28.32 2.86 15.75
CA ALA A 10 -29.39 3.39 16.57
C ALA A 10 -29.65 4.85 16.14
N THR A 11 -30.74 5.08 15.42
CA THR A 11 -31.27 6.41 15.15
C THR A 11 -31.80 7.00 16.45
N ALA A 12 -31.09 7.97 17.04
CA ALA A 12 -31.60 8.78 18.14
C ALA A 12 -32.62 9.79 17.59
N ALA A 13 -33.87 9.69 18.05
CA ALA A 13 -34.93 10.63 17.74
C ALA A 13 -34.73 11.93 18.52
N LEU A 14 -34.58 13.05 17.80
CA LEU A 14 -34.54 14.40 18.37
C LEU A 14 -35.98 14.85 18.65
N LEU A 15 -36.37 14.90 19.92
CA LEU A 15 -37.67 15.40 20.36
C LEU A 15 -37.58 16.93 20.49
N ALA A 16 -38.18 17.66 19.54
CA ALA A 16 -38.36 19.10 19.63
C ALA A 16 -39.58 19.42 20.50
N ALA A 17 -39.37 20.00 21.68
CA ALA A 17 -40.42 20.64 22.45
C ALA A 17 -40.48 22.14 22.06
N GLY A 18 -41.61 22.55 21.50
CA GLY A 18 -41.87 23.92 21.10
C GLY A 18 -42.06 24.85 22.30
N ILE A 19 -41.27 25.93 22.31
CA ILE A 19 -41.44 27.09 23.17
C ILE A 19 -42.54 27.96 22.56
N GLY A 20 -43.71 28.00 23.20
CA GLY A 20 -44.77 28.95 22.89
C GLY A 20 -44.55 30.25 23.63
N VAL A 21 -44.16 31.29 22.90
CA VAL A 21 -44.04 32.68 23.36
C VAL A 21 -45.43 33.30 23.38
N ASN A 22 -45.85 33.90 24.50
CA ASN A 22 -47.08 34.68 24.58
C ASN A 22 -46.70 36.14 24.82
N GLU A 23 -46.96 36.98 23.82
CA GLU A 23 -46.68 38.42 23.83
C GLU A 23 -47.98 39.21 23.57
N GLU A 24 -48.01 40.41 24.15
CA GLU A 24 -48.92 41.53 23.93
C GLU A 24 -50.25 41.63 24.70
N ALA A 25 -50.10 42.28 25.86
CA ALA A 25 -50.79 43.49 26.28
C ALA A 25 -51.81 44.15 25.32
N HIS A 26 -53.00 44.50 25.83
CA HIS A 26 -53.69 45.72 25.42
C HIS A 26 -54.62 46.29 26.51
N ALA A 27 -54.20 47.47 26.99
CA ALA A 27 -54.96 48.67 27.41
C ALA A 27 -56.35 48.57 28.07
N GLY A 28 -56.44 49.28 29.21
CA GLY A 28 -57.38 50.41 29.32
C GLY A 28 -58.72 50.13 29.99
N GLY A 29 -58.78 50.34 31.31
CA GLY A 29 -60.04 50.44 32.05
C GLY A 29 -59.85 51.13 33.39
N THR A 30 -60.07 52.44 33.44
CA THR A 30 -60.21 53.20 34.67
C THR A 30 -61.47 52.77 35.42
N ASN A 31 -61.35 52.41 36.71
CA ASN A 31 -62.36 52.82 37.69
C ASN A 31 -61.80 52.81 39.11
N SER A 32 -61.74 53.99 39.70
CA SER A 32 -61.65 54.22 41.14
C SER A 32 -62.91 53.70 41.81
N GLY A 33 -62.75 52.76 42.74
CA GLY A 33 -63.83 52.11 43.46
C GLY A 33 -63.25 51.24 44.56
N GLN A 34 -62.91 51.89 45.66
CA GLN A 34 -62.68 51.29 46.96
C GLN A 34 -63.95 50.54 47.37
N GLU A 35 -63.99 49.22 47.20
CA GLU A 35 -64.95 48.35 47.87
C GLU A 35 -64.26 47.05 48.31
N ALA A 36 -64.12 46.98 49.64
CA ALA A 36 -64.00 45.82 50.51
C ALA A 36 -63.94 44.44 49.81
N ASN A 37 -62.76 43.82 49.86
CA ASN A 37 -62.69 42.36 49.87
C ASN A 37 -63.12 41.91 51.27
N THR A 38 -64.42 41.69 51.43
CA THR A 38 -65.01 41.10 52.63
C THR A 38 -64.53 39.68 52.79
N ASP A 39 -63.78 39.48 53.88
CA ASP A 39 -64.05 38.41 54.84
C ASP A 39 -64.08 36.99 54.28
N VAL A 40 -62.88 36.42 54.16
CA VAL A 40 -62.62 35.10 54.74
C VAL A 40 -61.54 35.31 55.78
N GLN A 41 -61.90 35.89 56.93
CA GLN A 41 -61.04 35.94 58.10
C GLN A 41 -60.79 34.50 58.58
N ASN A 42 -59.66 33.95 58.16
CA ASN A 42 -59.06 32.81 58.84
C ASN A 42 -58.22 33.38 59.99
N ASP A 43 -58.91 33.88 61.01
CA ASP A 43 -58.29 34.48 62.20
C ASP A 43 -57.52 33.42 62.97
N GLY A 44 -56.20 33.36 62.72
CA GLY A 44 -55.30 32.60 63.56
C GLY A 44 -55.20 33.25 64.93
N VAL A 45 -54.96 32.44 65.95
CA VAL A 45 -54.77 32.94 67.33
C VAL A 45 -53.40 32.53 67.81
N HIS A 46 -52.50 33.50 67.94
CA HIS A 46 -51.19 33.33 68.55
C HIS A 46 -51.30 33.55 70.06
N LYS A 47 -50.96 32.52 70.85
CA LYS A 47 -50.87 32.66 72.31
C LYS A 47 -49.56 33.32 72.67
N LEU A 48 -49.64 34.55 73.20
CA LEU A 48 -48.48 35.34 73.56
C LEU A 48 -47.68 34.65 74.66
N VAL A 49 -46.37 34.60 74.48
CA VAL A 49 -45.44 34.08 75.48
C VAL A 49 -44.49 35.18 75.95
N TRP A 50 -43.72 34.90 77.01
CA TRP A 50 -42.77 35.87 77.51
C TRP A 50 -41.68 36.13 76.47
N GLY A 51 -41.57 37.39 76.04
CA GLY A 51 -40.60 37.83 75.04
C GLY A 51 -41.23 38.31 73.73
N ASP A 52 -42.50 38.01 73.48
CA ASP A 52 -43.17 38.42 72.25
C ASP A 52 -43.32 39.95 72.16
N THR A 53 -43.07 40.50 70.98
CA THR A 53 -43.32 41.90 70.64
C THR A 53 -44.12 42.01 69.36
N LEU A 54 -44.96 43.04 69.21
CA LEU A 54 -45.73 43.24 67.97
C LEU A 54 -44.83 43.44 66.74
N SER A 55 -43.62 43.97 66.91
CA SER A 55 -42.65 44.11 65.83
C SER A 55 -42.12 42.78 65.33
N GLU A 56 -41.85 41.83 66.23
CA GLU A 56 -41.33 40.51 65.85
C GLU A 56 -42.45 39.64 65.28
N LEU A 57 -43.63 39.67 65.90
CA LEU A 57 -44.81 38.97 65.40
C LEU A 57 -45.29 39.54 64.05
N GLY A 58 -45.16 40.85 63.85
CA GLY A 58 -45.44 41.49 62.56
C GLY A 58 -44.56 40.96 61.44
N VAL A 59 -43.27 40.68 61.73
CA VAL A 59 -42.37 40.03 60.77
C VAL A 59 -42.77 38.57 60.52
N GLU A 60 -43.15 37.83 61.57
CA GLU A 60 -43.53 36.42 61.48
C GLU A 60 -44.81 36.20 60.65
N TYR A 61 -45.82 37.05 60.85
CA TYR A 61 -47.10 36.98 60.15
C TYR A 61 -47.17 37.93 58.94
N ASN A 62 -46.07 38.62 58.60
CA ASN A 62 -45.97 39.59 57.51
C ASN A 62 -47.08 40.66 57.55
N ALA A 63 -47.30 41.21 58.75
CA ALA A 63 -48.20 42.31 59.04
C ALA A 63 -47.41 43.48 59.65
N SER A 64 -47.81 44.71 59.38
CA SER A 64 -47.25 45.85 60.10
C SER A 64 -47.74 45.84 61.55
N VAL A 65 -46.96 46.47 62.45
CA VAL A 65 -47.37 46.65 63.86
C VAL A 65 -48.75 47.31 63.95
N GLN A 66 -49.06 48.25 63.04
CA GLN A 66 -50.36 48.92 63.01
C GLN A 66 -51.48 47.95 62.63
N GLU A 67 -51.29 47.09 61.63
CA GLU A 67 -52.31 46.10 61.23
C GLU A 67 -52.58 45.10 62.36
N LEU A 68 -51.55 44.61 63.06
CA LEU A 68 -51.73 43.74 64.22
C LEU A 68 -52.47 44.44 65.36
N MET A 69 -52.17 45.71 65.61
CA MET A 69 -52.90 46.50 66.60
C MET A 69 -54.36 46.69 66.20
N ASP A 70 -54.63 46.96 64.92
CA ASP A 70 -55.97 47.19 64.40
C ASP A 70 -56.82 45.90 64.48
N TRP A 71 -56.25 44.73 64.16
CA TRP A 71 -56.95 43.44 64.27
C TRP A 71 -57.29 43.05 65.71
N ASN A 72 -56.50 43.51 66.67
CA ASN A 72 -56.63 43.18 68.09
C ASN A 72 -57.23 44.33 68.93
N GLU A 73 -57.68 45.39 68.26
CA GLU A 73 -58.22 46.61 68.89
C GLU A 73 -57.27 47.23 69.95
N LEU A 74 -55.95 47.12 69.73
CA LEU A 74 -54.94 47.62 70.66
C LEU A 74 -54.71 49.12 70.46
N SER A 75 -54.72 49.88 71.55
CA SER A 75 -54.40 51.32 71.53
C SER A 75 -52.90 51.63 71.60
N SER A 76 -52.07 50.63 71.88
CA SER A 76 -50.61 50.74 72.02
C SER A 76 -49.93 49.43 71.62
N ASP A 77 -48.61 49.47 71.46
CA ASP A 77 -47.75 48.32 71.16
C ASP A 77 -47.53 47.35 72.35
N LEU A 78 -48.11 47.65 73.52
CA LEU A 78 -48.00 46.85 74.72
C LEU A 78 -48.91 45.62 74.69
N ILE A 79 -48.30 44.44 74.80
CA ILE A 79 -48.96 43.13 74.86
C ILE A 79 -48.47 42.32 76.07
N TYR A 80 -49.26 41.36 76.54
CA TYR A 80 -48.93 40.55 77.71
C TYR A 80 -48.88 39.06 77.40
N ALA A 81 -47.88 38.38 77.95
CA ALA A 81 -47.79 36.94 77.87
C ALA A 81 -49.01 36.26 78.52
N GLY A 82 -49.55 35.26 77.83
CA GLY A 82 -50.75 34.50 78.20
C GLY A 82 -51.99 34.92 77.42
N ASP A 83 -52.02 36.14 76.90
CA ASP A 83 -53.13 36.66 76.08
C ASP A 83 -53.10 36.08 74.66
N ASP A 84 -54.25 36.13 74.02
CA ASP A 84 -54.46 35.65 72.66
C ASP A 84 -54.39 36.85 71.70
N LEU A 85 -53.57 36.74 70.65
CA LEU A 85 -53.39 37.73 69.60
C LEU A 85 -53.94 37.17 68.28
N ILE A 86 -54.90 37.87 67.69
CA ILE A 86 -55.46 37.61 66.37
C ILE A 86 -54.40 37.96 65.31
N VAL A 87 -54.12 37.00 64.44
CA VAL A 87 -53.13 37.09 63.36
C VAL A 87 -53.68 36.50 62.08
N ASP A 88 -53.11 36.88 60.94
CA ASP A 88 -53.43 36.26 59.65
C ASP A 88 -52.50 35.07 59.38
N GLU A 89 -53.00 33.85 59.64
CA GLU A 89 -52.25 32.62 59.38
C GLU A 89 -52.10 32.31 57.88
N ASN A 90 -52.95 32.86 57.00
CA ASN A 90 -52.82 32.63 55.56
C ASN A 90 -51.59 33.34 55.00
N VAL A 91 -51.26 34.53 55.51
CA VAL A 91 -50.08 35.28 55.05
C VAL A 91 -48.78 34.61 55.55
N ALA A 92 -48.76 34.09 56.78
CA ALA A 92 -47.64 33.28 57.30
C ALA A 92 -47.48 31.94 56.54
N ALA A 93 -48.58 31.35 56.08
CA ALA A 93 -48.53 30.17 55.22
C ALA A 93 -48.04 30.49 53.80
N GLN A 94 -48.43 31.65 53.25
CA GLN A 94 -48.01 32.11 51.92
C GLN A 94 -46.52 32.49 51.86
N THR A 95 -45.99 33.17 52.88
CA THR A 95 -44.56 33.51 52.94
C THR A 95 -43.67 32.27 53.04
N ASN A 96 -44.12 31.23 53.76
CA ASN A 96 -43.44 29.93 53.79
C ASN A 96 -43.58 29.17 52.46
N HIS A 97 -44.74 29.25 51.79
CA HIS A 97 -44.95 28.59 50.50
C HIS A 97 -44.14 29.21 49.36
N GLU A 98 -44.03 30.54 49.32
CA GLU A 98 -43.23 31.28 48.33
C GLU A 98 -41.71 31.06 48.55
N GLN A 99 -41.26 30.99 49.80
CA GLN A 99 -39.86 30.67 50.11
C GLN A 99 -39.51 29.21 49.82
N GLU A 100 -40.44 28.28 50.06
CA GLU A 100 -40.26 26.85 49.73
C GLU A 100 -40.31 26.61 48.21
N GLU A 101 -41.19 27.30 47.48
CA GLU A 101 -41.28 27.23 46.02
C GLU A 101 -39.99 27.75 45.34
N VAL A 102 -39.44 28.87 45.81
CA VAL A 102 -38.17 29.41 45.28
C VAL A 102 -36.99 28.51 45.64
N ALA A 103 -36.97 27.88 46.82
CA ALA A 103 -35.92 26.94 47.20
C ALA A 103 -35.96 25.66 46.34
N VAL A 104 -37.16 25.13 46.06
CA VAL A 104 -37.36 23.98 45.18
C VAL A 104 -37.00 24.33 43.73
N ALA A 105 -37.38 25.51 43.23
CA ALA A 105 -37.01 25.96 41.89
C ALA A 105 -35.49 26.10 41.72
N ASN A 106 -34.81 26.67 42.71
CA ASN A 106 -33.35 26.78 42.71
C ASN A 106 -32.65 25.42 42.80
N GLN A 107 -33.19 24.49 43.60
CA GLN A 107 -32.68 23.13 43.67
C GLN A 107 -32.88 22.37 42.34
N GLN A 108 -34.04 22.52 41.71
CA GLN A 108 -34.32 21.92 40.40
C GLN A 108 -33.44 22.50 39.30
N ALA A 109 -33.20 23.81 39.29
CA ALA A 109 -32.28 24.45 38.35
C ALA A 109 -30.84 23.94 38.52
N ALA A 110 -30.37 23.79 39.77
CA ALA A 110 -29.06 23.22 40.06
C ALA A 110 -28.94 21.74 39.62
N GLN A 111 -30.00 20.94 39.80
CA GLN A 111 -30.04 19.56 39.32
C GLN A 111 -30.01 19.48 37.79
N GLN A 112 -30.78 20.34 37.10
CA GLN A 112 -30.78 20.42 35.64
C GLN A 112 -29.40 20.82 35.09
N GLN A 113 -28.74 21.80 35.71
CA GLN A 113 -27.39 22.21 35.36
C GLN A 113 -26.39 21.05 35.55
N ALA A 114 -26.45 20.34 36.67
CA ALA A 114 -25.55 19.21 36.94
C ALA A 114 -25.73 18.06 35.93
N VAL A 115 -26.97 17.80 35.49
CA VAL A 115 -27.25 16.81 34.44
C VAL A 115 -26.71 17.28 33.09
N ALA A 116 -26.88 18.57 32.74
CA ALA A 116 -26.35 19.14 31.50
C ALA A 116 -24.81 19.07 31.46
N GLU A 117 -24.13 19.37 32.58
CA GLU A 117 -22.68 19.25 32.69
C GLU A 117 -22.22 17.79 32.53
N GLN A 118 -22.92 16.83 33.15
CA GLN A 118 -22.61 15.41 32.98
C GLN A 118 -22.83 14.94 31.54
N GLN A 119 -23.88 15.40 30.87
CA GLN A 119 -24.14 15.09 29.46
C GLN A 119 -23.05 15.66 28.55
N ALA A 120 -22.62 16.91 28.76
CA ALA A 120 -21.55 17.52 27.99
C ALA A 120 -20.22 16.76 28.16
N VAL A 121 -19.90 16.32 29.37
CA VAL A 121 -18.72 15.48 29.63
C VAL A 121 -18.83 14.12 28.93
N ALA A 122 -20.00 13.48 28.96
CA ALA A 122 -20.23 12.21 28.29
C ALA A 122 -20.10 12.34 26.75
N GLU A 123 -20.62 13.41 26.17
CA GLU A 123 -20.50 13.71 24.74
C GLU A 123 -19.04 13.96 24.34
N GLN A 124 -18.30 14.74 25.14
CA GLN A 124 -16.87 14.96 24.89
C GLN A 124 -16.08 13.64 24.95
N GLN A 125 -16.33 12.81 25.96
CA GLN A 125 -15.65 11.51 26.08
C GLN A 125 -15.99 10.56 24.91
N ALA A 126 -17.24 10.56 24.45
CA ALA A 126 -17.64 9.78 23.28
C ALA A 126 -16.93 10.25 22.01
N ALA A 127 -16.82 11.57 21.82
CA ALA A 127 -16.11 12.17 20.69
C ALA A 127 -14.60 11.85 20.72
N GLU A 128 -13.97 11.90 21.90
CA GLU A 128 -12.56 11.53 22.08
C GLU A 128 -12.31 10.04 21.79
N GLN A 129 -13.20 9.16 22.26
CA GLN A 129 -13.12 7.72 21.96
C GLN A 129 -13.29 7.43 20.46
N GLN A 130 -14.21 8.12 19.78
CA GLN A 130 -14.38 7.99 18.34
C GLN A 130 -13.13 8.46 17.58
N ALA A 131 -12.58 9.62 17.94
CA ALA A 131 -11.37 10.14 17.31
C ALA A 131 -10.16 9.21 17.52
N ALA A 132 -10.02 8.62 18.71
CA ALA A 132 -8.98 7.63 18.99
C ALA A 132 -9.15 6.34 18.15
N ALA A 133 -10.39 5.85 18.01
CA ALA A 133 -10.69 4.69 17.19
C ALA A 133 -10.40 4.95 15.69
N GLU A 134 -10.74 6.14 15.18
CA GLU A 134 -10.43 6.55 13.82
C GLU A 134 -8.92 6.64 13.57
N GLN A 135 -8.15 7.20 14.52
CA GLN A 135 -6.69 7.24 14.44
C GLN A 135 -6.08 5.83 14.45
N GLN A 136 -6.57 4.93 15.29
CA GLN A 136 -6.10 3.55 15.32
C GLN A 136 -6.41 2.84 14.00
N ALA A 137 -7.62 2.98 13.45
CA ALA A 137 -7.99 2.38 12.19
C ALA A 137 -7.12 2.91 11.02
N ALA A 138 -6.80 4.21 11.02
CA ALA A 138 -5.89 4.79 10.04
C ALA A 138 -4.46 4.24 10.17
N ALA A 139 -3.95 4.09 11.40
CA ALA A 139 -2.63 3.50 11.65
C ALA A 139 -2.56 2.03 11.21
N GLU A 140 -3.61 1.24 11.46
CA GLU A 140 -3.70 -0.15 11.01
C GLU A 140 -3.73 -0.26 9.48
N GLN A 141 -4.47 0.64 8.80
CA GLN A 141 -4.48 0.70 7.33
C GLN A 141 -3.11 1.07 6.76
N GLN A 142 -2.41 2.03 7.39
CA GLN A 142 -1.06 2.40 6.97
C GLN A 142 -0.08 1.24 7.17
N ALA A 143 -0.11 0.57 8.32
CA ALA A 143 0.74 -0.59 8.58
C ALA A 143 0.48 -1.73 7.59
N ALA A 144 -0.78 -2.00 7.24
CA ALA A 144 -1.13 -2.98 6.21
C ALA A 144 -0.62 -2.58 4.81
N ALA A 145 -0.72 -1.31 4.44
CA ALA A 145 -0.20 -0.80 3.18
C ALA A 145 1.33 -0.90 3.10
N GLU A 146 2.04 -0.60 4.20
CA GLU A 146 3.49 -0.76 4.30
C GLU A 146 3.89 -2.24 4.16
N GLN A 147 3.22 -3.16 4.85
CA GLN A 147 3.48 -4.60 4.70
C GLN A 147 3.25 -5.07 3.26
N GLN A 148 2.20 -4.60 2.60
CA GLN A 148 1.94 -4.93 1.20
C GLN A 148 3.03 -4.37 0.27
N ALA A 149 3.50 -3.15 0.50
CA ALA A 149 4.59 -2.56 -0.28
C ALA A 149 5.90 -3.35 -0.11
N VAL A 150 6.23 -3.79 1.10
CA VAL A 150 7.40 -4.67 1.34
C VAL A 150 7.24 -5.99 0.62
N ALA A 151 6.07 -6.63 0.68
CA ALA A 151 5.82 -7.89 -0.03
C ALA A 151 5.97 -7.75 -1.56
N GLN A 152 5.46 -6.64 -2.14
CA GLN A 152 5.63 -6.35 -3.56
C GLN A 152 7.10 -6.13 -3.94
N GLN A 153 7.87 -5.43 -3.10
CA GLN A 153 9.30 -5.21 -3.32
C GLN A 153 10.08 -6.54 -3.26
N GLN A 154 9.77 -7.42 -2.31
CA GLN A 154 10.39 -8.74 -2.20
C GLN A 154 10.08 -9.62 -3.42
N ALA A 155 8.82 -9.66 -3.87
CA ALA A 155 8.43 -10.41 -5.06
C ALA A 155 9.14 -9.90 -6.33
N ALA A 156 9.29 -8.57 -6.47
CA ALA A 156 10.02 -7.98 -7.59
C ALA A 156 11.53 -8.33 -7.53
N ALA A 157 12.13 -8.32 -6.34
CA ALA A 157 13.53 -8.71 -6.16
C ALA A 157 13.77 -10.20 -6.48
N GLU A 158 12.86 -11.08 -6.08
CA GLU A 158 12.91 -12.51 -6.42
C GLU A 158 12.79 -12.74 -7.93
N GLN A 159 11.89 -12.02 -8.61
CA GLN A 159 11.77 -12.11 -10.06
C GLN A 159 13.07 -11.66 -10.76
N GLN A 160 13.66 -10.55 -10.34
CA GLN A 160 14.91 -10.07 -10.89
C GLN A 160 16.07 -11.05 -10.67
N ALA A 161 16.14 -11.67 -9.49
CA ALA A 161 17.14 -12.70 -9.19
C ALA A 161 16.96 -13.94 -10.10
N ALA A 162 15.71 -14.37 -10.32
CA ALA A 162 15.42 -15.50 -11.21
C ALA A 162 15.77 -15.18 -12.67
N GLU A 163 15.50 -13.97 -13.15
CA GLU A 163 15.88 -13.51 -14.49
C GLU A 163 17.40 -13.46 -14.68
N GLN A 164 18.14 -12.97 -13.69
CA GLN A 164 19.61 -12.99 -13.73
C GLN A 164 20.17 -14.42 -13.78
N GLN A 165 19.63 -15.32 -12.96
CA GLN A 165 20.06 -16.72 -12.95
C GLN A 165 19.77 -17.41 -14.29
N ALA A 166 18.62 -17.13 -14.91
CA ALA A 166 18.29 -17.65 -16.23
C ALA A 166 19.24 -17.13 -17.31
N ALA A 167 19.57 -15.83 -17.27
CA ALA A 167 20.53 -15.23 -18.20
C ALA A 167 21.94 -15.83 -18.05
N GLU A 168 22.38 -16.07 -16.81
CA GLU A 168 23.68 -16.69 -16.54
C GLU A 168 23.74 -18.14 -17.04
N GLN A 169 22.67 -18.92 -16.86
CA GLN A 169 22.57 -20.26 -17.41
C GLN A 169 22.59 -20.27 -18.94
N GLN A 170 21.91 -19.32 -19.59
CA GLN A 170 21.93 -19.19 -21.04
C GLN A 170 23.34 -18.85 -21.54
N ALA A 171 24.01 -17.88 -20.91
CA ALA A 171 25.39 -17.52 -21.29
C ALA A 171 26.36 -18.69 -21.12
N ALA A 172 26.23 -19.46 -20.04
CA ALA A 172 27.03 -20.66 -19.82
C ALA A 172 26.77 -21.75 -20.88
N ALA A 173 25.50 -21.94 -21.28
CA ALA A 173 25.15 -22.88 -22.34
C ALA A 173 25.70 -22.45 -23.71
N GLU A 174 25.65 -21.15 -24.02
CA GLU A 174 26.24 -20.60 -25.26
C GLU A 174 27.76 -20.77 -25.28
N GLN A 175 28.44 -20.55 -24.16
CA GLN A 175 29.89 -20.80 -24.06
C GLN A 175 30.23 -22.28 -24.30
N GLN A 176 29.49 -23.20 -23.67
CA GLN A 176 29.70 -24.64 -23.87
C GLN A 176 29.46 -25.05 -25.33
N ALA A 177 28.43 -24.50 -25.98
CA ALA A 177 28.18 -24.77 -27.39
C ALA A 177 29.33 -24.27 -28.28
N ALA A 178 29.85 -23.07 -28.00
CA ALA A 178 31.00 -22.51 -28.72
C ALA A 178 32.28 -23.36 -28.52
N GLU A 179 32.55 -23.82 -27.31
CA GLU A 179 33.69 -24.72 -27.02
C GLU A 179 33.56 -26.06 -27.75
N GLN A 180 32.37 -26.65 -27.80
CA GLN A 180 32.12 -27.88 -28.55
C GLN A 180 32.32 -27.68 -30.05
N GLN A 181 31.86 -26.56 -30.60
CA GLN A 181 32.07 -26.24 -32.01
C GLN A 181 33.57 -26.06 -32.31
N ALA A 182 34.30 -25.33 -31.49
CA ALA A 182 35.75 -25.15 -31.65
C ALA A 182 36.50 -26.49 -31.57
N ALA A 183 36.11 -27.38 -30.66
CA ALA A 183 36.67 -28.73 -30.55
C ALA A 183 36.36 -29.59 -31.80
N ALA A 184 35.14 -29.49 -32.34
CA ALA A 184 34.76 -30.19 -33.57
C ALA A 184 35.54 -29.67 -34.79
N GLU A 185 35.76 -28.36 -34.88
CA GLU A 185 36.60 -27.74 -35.93
C GLU A 185 38.06 -28.22 -35.83
N GLN A 186 38.64 -28.28 -34.62
CA GLN A 186 39.98 -28.83 -34.43
C GLN A 186 40.07 -30.31 -34.85
N GLN A 187 39.06 -31.12 -34.53
CA GLN A 187 39.00 -32.50 -34.98
C GLN A 187 38.87 -32.61 -36.50
N ALA A 188 38.06 -31.78 -37.14
CA ALA A 188 37.92 -31.76 -38.59
C ALA A 188 39.24 -31.38 -39.29
N VAL A 189 39.94 -30.36 -38.78
CA VAL A 189 41.28 -29.99 -39.27
C VAL A 189 42.28 -31.13 -39.08
N ALA A 190 42.28 -31.79 -37.93
CA ALA A 190 43.15 -32.94 -37.67
C ALA A 190 42.86 -34.14 -38.60
N GLN A 191 41.58 -34.42 -38.89
CA GLN A 191 41.19 -35.46 -39.84
C GLN A 191 41.61 -35.11 -41.28
N GLN A 192 41.49 -33.85 -41.68
CA GLN A 192 41.91 -33.37 -43.00
C GLN A 192 43.45 -33.45 -43.15
N GLN A 193 44.20 -33.09 -42.10
CA GLN A 193 45.66 -33.24 -42.05
C GLN A 193 46.09 -34.71 -42.06
N ALA A 194 45.40 -35.58 -41.32
CA ALA A 194 45.66 -37.02 -41.34
C ALA A 194 45.37 -37.64 -42.71
N ALA A 195 44.34 -37.17 -43.43
CA ALA A 195 44.05 -37.60 -44.79
C ALA A 195 45.16 -37.19 -45.78
N THR A 196 45.77 -36.01 -45.61
CA THR A 196 46.93 -35.59 -46.42
C THR A 196 48.22 -36.35 -46.09
N GLN A 197 48.38 -36.83 -44.85
CA GLN A 197 49.53 -37.66 -44.45
C GLN A 197 49.42 -39.12 -44.94
N ASN A 198 48.22 -39.58 -45.33
CA ASN A 198 47.95 -40.98 -45.64
C ASN A 198 47.82 -41.29 -47.14
N VAL A 199 47.99 -40.30 -48.04
CA VAL A 199 48.53 -40.62 -49.36
C VAL A 199 50.02 -40.84 -49.12
N GLN A 200 50.38 -42.06 -48.72
CA GLN A 200 51.76 -42.47 -48.60
C GLN A 200 52.37 -42.46 -50.01
N ILE A 201 52.75 -41.26 -50.47
CA ILE A 201 53.45 -41.06 -51.74
C ILE A 201 54.69 -41.95 -51.60
N PRO A 202 54.79 -43.03 -52.37
CA PRO A 202 55.91 -43.93 -52.26
C PRO A 202 57.21 -43.13 -52.33
N ALA A 203 58.20 -43.45 -51.49
CA ALA A 203 59.42 -42.63 -51.36
C ALA A 203 60.13 -42.35 -52.70
N HIS A 204 59.97 -43.23 -53.69
CA HIS A 204 60.47 -43.01 -55.04
C HIS A 204 59.76 -41.86 -55.77
N LEU A 205 58.43 -41.69 -55.63
CA LEU A 205 57.70 -40.57 -56.25
C LEU A 205 58.10 -39.24 -55.62
N GLN A 206 58.39 -39.22 -54.31
CA GLN A 206 58.93 -38.01 -53.66
C GLN A 206 60.30 -37.64 -54.26
N THR A 207 61.14 -38.65 -54.52
CA THR A 207 62.44 -38.43 -55.19
C THR A 207 62.26 -37.90 -56.60
N ILE A 208 61.28 -38.41 -57.35
CA ILE A 208 60.94 -37.94 -58.69
C ILE A 208 60.48 -36.48 -58.65
N ALA A 209 59.53 -36.15 -57.78
CA ALA A 209 59.05 -34.78 -57.63
C ALA A 209 60.19 -33.79 -57.32
N GLN A 210 61.12 -34.21 -56.44
CA GLN A 210 62.28 -33.38 -56.11
C GLN A 210 63.22 -33.17 -57.30
N ARG A 211 63.44 -34.18 -58.15
CA ARG A 211 64.30 -34.07 -59.33
C ARG A 211 63.66 -33.28 -60.45
N GLU A 212 62.36 -33.47 -60.66
CA GLU A 212 61.62 -32.92 -61.78
C GLU A 212 61.27 -31.44 -61.56
N SER A 213 60.84 -31.05 -60.37
CA SER A 213 60.42 -29.67 -60.09
C SER A 213 60.88 -29.11 -58.74
N ASN A 214 61.79 -29.79 -58.03
CA ASN A 214 62.12 -29.47 -56.65
C ASN A 214 60.89 -29.55 -55.70
N GLY A 215 59.89 -30.35 -56.09
CA GLY A 215 58.63 -30.51 -55.38
C GLY A 215 57.62 -29.38 -55.59
N ASP A 216 57.90 -28.42 -56.46
CA ASP A 216 56.99 -27.30 -56.74
C ASP A 216 55.78 -27.77 -57.58
N PRO A 217 54.54 -27.72 -57.04
CA PRO A 217 53.34 -28.14 -57.75
C PRO A 217 52.89 -27.17 -58.83
N THR A 218 53.51 -26.00 -58.94
CA THR A 218 53.18 -24.96 -59.93
C THR A 218 54.23 -24.81 -61.02
N ALA A 219 55.28 -25.62 -60.99
CA ALA A 219 56.39 -25.54 -61.94
C ALA A 219 55.92 -25.76 -63.40
N ILE A 220 56.51 -25.01 -64.32
CA ILE A 220 56.27 -25.13 -65.77
C ILE A 220 57.63 -25.07 -66.47
N ASN A 221 57.96 -26.09 -67.25
CA ASN A 221 59.14 -26.10 -68.10
C ASN A 221 58.85 -25.35 -69.40
N PRO A 222 59.53 -24.21 -69.66
CA PRO A 222 59.23 -23.36 -70.81
C PRO A 222 59.57 -23.98 -72.16
N THR A 223 60.42 -25.01 -72.19
CA THR A 223 60.89 -25.66 -73.42
C THR A 223 60.06 -26.88 -73.78
N SER A 224 59.75 -27.74 -72.80
CA SER A 224 58.99 -28.98 -73.03
C SER A 224 57.48 -28.84 -72.77
N GLY A 225 57.04 -27.78 -72.11
CA GLY A 225 55.66 -27.62 -71.66
C GLY A 225 55.26 -28.58 -70.53
N ALA A 226 56.21 -29.33 -69.97
CA ALA A 226 55.97 -30.20 -68.83
C ALA A 226 55.64 -29.36 -67.58
N ALA A 227 54.61 -29.75 -66.83
CA ALA A 227 54.05 -28.92 -65.75
C ALA A 227 53.72 -29.73 -64.48
N GLY A 228 53.67 -29.00 -63.37
CA GLY A 228 53.32 -29.52 -62.05
C GLY A 228 54.46 -30.25 -61.35
N LYS A 229 54.16 -30.77 -60.15
CA LYS A 229 55.08 -31.41 -59.20
C LYS A 229 55.90 -32.55 -59.79
N TYR A 230 55.35 -33.25 -60.79
CA TYR A 230 55.99 -34.39 -61.45
C TYR A 230 56.32 -34.12 -62.91
N GLN A 231 56.27 -32.86 -63.35
CA GLN A 231 56.57 -32.45 -64.72
C GLN A 231 55.84 -33.29 -65.78
N PHE A 232 54.51 -33.41 -65.67
CA PHE A 232 53.71 -34.11 -66.66
C PHE A 232 53.67 -33.33 -67.98
N LEU A 233 53.83 -34.02 -69.10
CA LEU A 233 53.36 -33.51 -70.38
C LEU A 233 51.83 -33.50 -70.41
N GLN A 234 51.24 -32.48 -71.03
CA GLN A 234 49.78 -32.33 -71.08
C GLN A 234 49.07 -33.57 -71.65
N SER A 235 49.63 -34.18 -72.70
CA SER A 235 49.07 -35.39 -73.31
C SER A 235 49.05 -36.59 -72.37
N THR A 236 50.09 -36.75 -71.55
CA THR A 236 50.16 -37.80 -70.53
C THR A 236 49.16 -37.50 -69.41
N TRP A 237 49.13 -36.24 -68.96
CA TRP A 237 48.21 -35.79 -67.93
C TRP A 237 46.75 -36.07 -68.30
N ASP A 238 46.33 -35.67 -69.50
CA ASP A 238 44.97 -35.87 -70.00
C ASP A 238 44.58 -37.35 -70.08
N SER A 239 45.55 -38.26 -70.19
CA SER A 239 45.32 -39.70 -70.22
C SER A 239 45.14 -40.34 -68.83
N VAL A 240 45.68 -39.73 -67.76
CA VAL A 240 45.70 -40.36 -66.41
C VAL A 240 45.02 -39.54 -65.32
N ALA A 241 44.78 -38.25 -65.57
CA ALA A 241 44.10 -37.37 -64.64
C ALA A 241 42.63 -37.78 -64.44
N PRO A 242 42.03 -37.43 -63.29
CA PRO A 242 40.58 -37.53 -63.13
C PRO A 242 39.84 -36.74 -64.21
N ALA A 243 38.64 -37.20 -64.59
CA ALA A 243 37.87 -36.62 -65.69
C ALA A 243 37.62 -35.11 -65.56
N GLU A 244 37.49 -34.61 -64.33
CA GLU A 244 37.30 -33.18 -64.03
C GLU A 244 38.54 -32.30 -64.29
N TYR A 245 39.72 -32.90 -64.47
CA TYR A 245 41.00 -32.21 -64.70
C TYR A 245 41.64 -32.50 -66.05
N VAL A 246 40.94 -33.21 -66.95
CA VAL A 246 41.40 -33.41 -68.33
C VAL A 246 41.37 -32.09 -69.10
N GLY A 247 42.46 -31.76 -69.78
CA GLY A 247 42.65 -30.49 -70.49
C GLY A 247 43.08 -29.32 -69.60
N VAL A 248 43.18 -29.52 -68.29
CA VAL A 248 43.70 -28.54 -67.34
C VAL A 248 45.20 -28.79 -67.14
N SER A 249 46.00 -27.73 -67.09
CA SER A 249 47.44 -27.88 -66.86
C SER A 249 47.71 -28.44 -65.46
N PRO A 250 48.61 -29.44 -65.30
CA PRO A 250 48.96 -29.97 -63.98
C PRO A 250 49.35 -28.88 -62.97
N ALA A 251 50.03 -27.81 -63.41
CA ALA A 251 50.45 -26.69 -62.55
C ALA A 251 49.30 -25.87 -61.94
N GLN A 252 48.07 -26.03 -62.46
CA GLN A 252 46.86 -25.35 -61.98
C GLN A 252 45.97 -26.25 -61.13
N VAL A 253 46.36 -27.51 -60.94
CA VAL A 253 45.57 -28.52 -60.25
C VAL A 253 46.09 -28.67 -58.81
N PRO A 254 45.22 -28.89 -57.80
CA PRO A 254 45.65 -29.12 -56.43
C PRO A 254 46.71 -30.23 -56.31
N GLU A 255 47.73 -29.99 -55.48
CA GLU A 255 48.90 -30.88 -55.34
C GLU A 255 48.53 -32.34 -55.07
N HIS A 256 47.55 -32.59 -54.19
CA HIS A 256 47.11 -33.94 -53.85
C HIS A 256 46.53 -34.70 -55.07
N VAL A 257 45.94 -34.01 -56.04
CA VAL A 257 45.46 -34.61 -57.28
C VAL A 257 46.64 -34.94 -58.19
N GLN A 258 47.66 -34.08 -58.24
CA GLN A 258 48.91 -34.36 -58.95
C GLN A 258 49.60 -35.60 -58.36
N ASP A 259 49.68 -35.70 -57.04
CA ASP A 259 50.22 -36.85 -56.31
C ASP A 259 49.44 -38.14 -56.60
N ALA A 260 48.10 -38.10 -56.50
CA ALA A 260 47.26 -39.25 -56.81
C ALA A 260 47.40 -39.71 -58.27
N THR A 261 47.56 -38.76 -59.19
CA THR A 261 47.76 -39.02 -60.63
C THR A 261 49.13 -39.64 -60.89
N ALA A 262 50.18 -39.17 -60.22
CA ALA A 262 51.52 -39.77 -60.28
C ALA A 262 51.54 -41.21 -59.74
N VAL A 263 50.85 -41.47 -58.62
CA VAL A 263 50.68 -42.82 -58.06
C VAL A 263 49.97 -43.73 -59.07
N LYS A 264 48.90 -43.26 -59.71
CA LYS A 264 48.19 -44.04 -60.75
C LYS A 264 49.08 -44.33 -61.96
N LEU A 265 49.79 -43.32 -62.47
CA LEU A 265 50.68 -43.50 -63.62
C LEU A 265 51.80 -44.51 -63.30
N TYR A 266 52.40 -44.39 -62.12
CA TYR A 266 53.45 -45.30 -61.66
C TYR A 266 52.96 -46.76 -61.52
N ASN A 267 51.79 -46.95 -60.91
CA ASN A 267 51.21 -48.27 -60.66
C ASN A 267 50.64 -48.97 -61.91
N ASN A 268 50.33 -48.23 -62.97
CA ASN A 268 49.79 -48.77 -64.23
C ASN A 268 50.84 -49.51 -65.11
N GLY A 269 51.93 -50.00 -64.51
CA GLY A 269 52.79 -51.02 -65.09
C GLY A 269 54.07 -50.53 -65.78
N GLN A 270 54.42 -49.24 -65.69
CA GLN A 270 55.64 -48.69 -66.29
C GLN A 270 56.61 -48.03 -65.29
N GLY A 271 56.26 -47.98 -64.00
CA GLY A 271 57.14 -47.51 -62.94
C GLY A 271 57.75 -46.14 -63.23
N ALA A 272 59.04 -45.97 -62.91
CA ALA A 272 59.75 -44.70 -63.04
C ALA A 272 60.06 -44.30 -64.49
N HIS A 273 59.81 -45.15 -65.49
CA HIS A 273 60.23 -44.91 -66.88
C HIS A 273 59.56 -43.70 -67.56
N HIS A 274 58.47 -43.18 -66.99
CA HIS A 274 57.86 -41.93 -67.41
C HIS A 274 58.70 -40.69 -67.06
N TRP A 275 59.65 -40.84 -66.14
CA TRP A 275 60.52 -39.77 -65.65
C TRP A 275 61.96 -40.11 -65.99
N VAL A 276 62.49 -39.47 -67.03
CA VAL A 276 63.82 -39.76 -67.59
C VAL A 276 64.93 -39.45 -66.59
N THR A 277 64.66 -38.64 -65.57
CA THR A 277 65.61 -38.28 -64.51
C THR A 277 65.55 -39.19 -63.28
N ALA A 278 64.64 -40.18 -63.24
CA ALA A 278 64.36 -41.03 -62.08
C ALA A 278 65.19 -42.32 -62.04
#